data_AF-A0A4R1H884-F1
#
_entry.id   AF-A0A4R1H884-F1
#
_cell.length_a   1.000
_cell.length_b   1.000
_cell.length_c   1.000
_cell.angle_alpha   90.00
_cell.angle_beta   90.00
_cell.angle_gamma   90.00
#
_symmetry.space_group_name_H-M   'P 1'
#
loop_
_entity.id
_entity.type
_entity.pdbx_description
1 polymer ?
#
loop_
_entity_poly.entity_id
_entity_poly.type
_entity_poly.pdbx_seq_one_letter_code
_entity_poly.pdbx_strand_id
1 'polypeptide(L)'
;MHVPDKIEHLIESHRDEKEVGLWLFSLIPLGVAFIFFFIFLLPMDLPNKDIILVTGAGAGAAGLQGYWIQRGWRREEGLTILLGLIGLIAVSVFVWAYINFLGEIVRSIFKGWAA
;
A
#
# COMPACT_ATOMS: atom_id res chain seq x y z
N MET A 1 -2.88 -1.95 -31.08
CA MET A 1 -4.14 -2.29 -30.39
C MET A 1 -4.84 -1.00 -30.05
N HIS A 2 -6.09 -0.82 -30.46
CA HIS A 2 -6.86 0.35 -30.09
C HIS A 2 -7.24 0.23 -28.59
N VAL A 3 -7.24 1.34 -27.85
CA VAL A 3 -7.59 1.36 -26.41
C VAL A 3 -8.95 0.70 -26.12
N PRO A 4 -10.00 0.88 -26.95
CA PRO A 4 -11.26 0.16 -26.81
C PRO A 4 -11.11 -1.36 -26.75
N ASP A 5 -10.42 -1.97 -27.72
CA ASP A 5 -10.23 -3.43 -27.81
C ASP A 5 -9.52 -3.99 -26.56
N LYS A 6 -8.60 -3.20 -26.01
CA LYS A 6 -7.87 -3.57 -24.80
C LYS A 6 -8.75 -3.56 -23.56
N ILE A 7 -9.70 -2.64 -23.46
CA ILE A 7 -10.65 -2.56 -22.34
C ILE A 7 -11.63 -3.75 -22.39
N GLU A 8 -12.04 -4.17 -23.58
CA GLU A 8 -12.90 -5.33 -23.77
C GLU A 8 -12.21 -6.61 -23.28
N HIS A 9 -10.95 -6.84 -23.66
CA HIS A 9 -10.18 -7.99 -23.17
C HIS A 9 -9.87 -7.95 -21.66
N LEU A 10 -9.72 -6.75 -21.08
CA LEU A 10 -9.56 -6.57 -19.64
C LEU A 10 -10.79 -7.05 -18.84
N ILE A 11 -11.99 -7.02 -19.44
CA ILE A 11 -13.25 -7.42 -18.81
C ILE A 11 -13.51 -8.93 -18.98
N GLU A 12 -13.11 -9.52 -20.10
CA GLU A 12 -13.34 -10.95 -20.40
C GLU A 12 -12.31 -11.90 -19.79
N SER A 13 -11.13 -11.41 -19.38
CA SER A 13 -10.04 -12.27 -18.93
C SER A 13 -10.30 -12.92 -17.56
N HIS A 14 -10.08 -14.24 -17.48
CA HIS A 14 -10.16 -15.00 -16.23
C HIS A 14 -8.86 -14.93 -15.43
N ARG A 15 -8.99 -14.91 -14.10
CA ARG A 15 -7.86 -14.81 -13.17
C ARG A 15 -6.99 -16.07 -13.17
N ASP A 16 -5.68 -15.91 -13.30
CA ASP A 16 -4.72 -17.00 -13.08
C ASP A 16 -4.59 -17.26 -11.57
N GLU A 17 -4.76 -18.50 -11.13
CA GLU A 17 -4.66 -18.90 -9.72
C GLU A 17 -3.27 -18.58 -9.12
N LYS A 18 -2.24 -18.47 -9.95
CA LYS A 18 -0.87 -18.14 -9.53
C LYS A 18 -0.68 -16.66 -9.14
N GLU A 19 -1.66 -15.81 -9.40
CA GLU A 19 -1.56 -14.37 -9.18
C GLU A 19 -1.38 -14.02 -7.70
N VAL A 20 -2.07 -14.71 -6.79
CA VAL A 20 -1.94 -14.51 -5.34
C VAL A 20 -0.55 -14.89 -4.85
N GLY A 21 0.03 -15.96 -5.41
CA GLY A 21 1.40 -16.37 -5.09
C GLY A 21 2.40 -15.29 -5.51
N LEU A 22 2.26 -14.77 -6.73
CA LEU A 22 3.07 -13.64 -7.21
C LEU A 22 2.85 -12.37 -6.39
N TRP A 23 1.65 -12.16 -5.86
CA TRP A 23 1.32 -11.08 -4.94
C TRP A 23 2.01 -11.21 -3.60
N LEU A 24 2.00 -12.40 -3.02
CA LEU A 24 2.74 -12.71 -1.80
C LEU A 24 4.26 -12.57 -2.01
N PHE A 25 4.79 -12.97 -3.16
CA PHE A 25 6.22 -12.84 -3.45
C PHE A 25 6.67 -11.39 -3.60
N SER A 26 5.84 -10.48 -4.12
CA SER A 26 6.21 -9.06 -4.22
C SER A 26 6.23 -8.34 -2.87
N LEU A 27 5.57 -8.89 -1.84
CA LEU A 27 5.66 -8.39 -0.47
C LEU A 27 7.04 -8.61 0.16
N ILE A 28 7.83 -9.58 -0.32
CA ILE A 28 9.16 -9.87 0.26
C ILE A 28 10.11 -8.68 0.13
N PRO A 29 10.43 -8.16 -1.09
CA PRO A 29 11.31 -7.01 -1.22
C PRO A 29 10.74 -5.75 -0.57
N LEU A 30 9.40 -5.57 -0.59
CA LEU A 30 8.75 -4.48 0.13
C LEU A 30 8.96 -4.59 1.64
N GLY A 31 8.78 -5.78 2.20
CA GLY A 31 8.97 -6.07 3.62
C GLY A 31 10.41 -5.83 4.06
N VAL A 32 11.38 -6.24 3.25
CA VAL A 32 12.81 -5.94 3.50
C VAL A 32 13.04 -4.43 3.54
N ALA A 33 12.56 -3.68 2.54
CA ALA A 33 12.68 -2.22 2.53
C ALA A 33 12.01 -1.56 3.75
N PHE A 34 10.87 -2.10 4.19
CA PHE A 34 10.16 -1.67 5.38
C PHE A 34 10.94 -1.89 6.67
N ILE A 35 11.58 -3.05 6.80
CA ILE A 35 12.42 -3.38 7.95
C ILE A 35 13.59 -2.40 8.04
N PHE A 36 14.26 -2.13 6.91
CA PHE A 36 15.33 -1.13 6.88
C PHE A 36 14.82 0.26 7.27
N PHE A 37 13.66 0.67 6.74
CA PHE A 37 13.02 1.94 7.12
C PHE A 37 12.82 2.04 8.64
N PHE A 38 12.30 0.99 9.30
CA PHE A 38 12.14 1.00 10.76
C PHE A 38 13.47 1.01 11.51
N ILE A 39 14.45 0.18 11.11
CA ILE A 39 15.75 0.09 11.77
C ILE A 39 16.46 1.45 11.77
N PHE A 40 16.38 2.20 10.67
CA PHE A 40 16.99 3.52 10.58
C PHE A 40 16.20 4.60 11.31
N LEU A 41 14.86 4.53 11.32
CA LEU A 41 14.00 5.61 11.79
C LEU A 41 13.64 5.51 13.28
N LEU A 42 13.52 4.29 13.84
CA LEU A 42 13.25 4.06 15.26
C LEU A 42 14.24 4.76 16.21
N PRO A 43 15.57 4.60 16.04
CA PRO A 43 16.54 5.16 16.98
C PRO A 43 16.71 6.68 16.84
N MET A 44 16.20 7.29 15.77
CA MET A 44 16.31 8.75 15.60
C MET A 44 15.32 9.49 16.51
N ASP A 45 15.80 10.55 17.13
CA ASP A 45 14.95 11.51 17.85
C ASP A 45 14.49 12.59 16.87
N LEU A 46 13.28 12.39 16.33
CA LEU A 46 12.68 13.26 15.32
C LEU A 46 11.34 13.79 15.82
N PRO A 47 11.04 15.09 15.61
CA PRO A 47 9.70 15.60 15.82
C PRO A 47 8.72 14.91 14.87
N ASN A 48 7.53 14.55 15.38
CA ASN A 48 6.47 13.89 14.62
C ASN A 48 6.88 12.56 13.96
N LYS A 49 7.77 11.79 14.61
CA LYS A 49 8.23 10.48 14.13
C LYS A 49 7.10 9.52 13.77
N ASP A 50 6.00 9.56 14.50
CA ASP A 50 4.77 8.79 14.23
C ASP A 50 4.18 9.10 12.86
N ILE A 51 4.09 10.39 12.49
CA ILE A 51 3.59 10.82 11.18
C ILE A 51 4.54 10.38 10.06
N ILE A 52 5.85 10.48 10.28
CA ILE A 52 6.87 10.04 9.31
C ILE A 52 6.75 8.53 9.07
N LEU A 53 6.60 7.75 10.15
CA LEU A 53 6.44 6.30 10.06
C LEU A 53 5.18 5.91 9.28
N VAL A 54 4.04 6.52 9.59
CA VAL A 54 2.77 6.22 8.89
C VAL A 54 2.79 6.69 7.44
N THR A 55 3.38 7.85 7.15
CA THR A 55 3.46 8.36 5.79
C THR A 55 4.42 7.52 4.94
N GLY A 56 5.58 7.12 5.50
CA GLY A 56 6.51 6.21 4.83
C GLY A 56 5.91 4.83 4.60
N ALA A 57 5.18 4.32 5.60
CA ALA A 57 4.42 3.08 5.49
C ALA A 57 3.38 3.14 4.36
N GLY A 58 2.61 4.21 4.33
CA GLY A 58 1.61 4.48 3.29
C GLY A 58 2.23 4.62 1.91
N ALA A 59 3.37 5.30 1.78
CA ALA A 59 4.09 5.45 0.51
C ALA A 59 4.57 4.09 -0.03
N GLY A 60 5.12 3.22 0.83
CA GLY A 60 5.52 1.86 0.45
C GLY A 60 4.32 1.02 -0.02
N ALA A 61 3.22 1.06 0.72
CA ALA A 61 1.98 0.36 0.35
C ALA A 61 1.38 0.90 -0.96
N ALA A 62 1.34 2.22 -1.15
CA ALA A 62 0.86 2.85 -2.37
C ALA A 62 1.72 2.47 -3.58
N GLY A 63 3.05 2.41 -3.42
CA GLY A 63 3.97 1.93 -4.44
C GLY A 63 3.68 0.49 -4.87
N LEU A 64 3.37 -0.40 -3.92
CA LEU A 64 2.93 -1.76 -4.21
C LEU A 64 1.63 -1.78 -5.03
N GLN A 65 0.62 -1.01 -4.64
CA GLN A 65 -0.64 -0.93 -5.40
C GLN A 65 -0.41 -0.39 -6.82
N GLY A 66 0.45 0.62 -6.97
CA GLY A 66 0.86 1.15 -8.28
C GLY A 66 1.52 0.10 -9.17
N TYR A 67 2.38 -0.75 -8.60
CA TYR A 67 2.97 -1.88 -9.32
C TYR A 67 1.89 -2.85 -9.83
N TRP A 68 0.87 -3.18 -9.01
CA TRP A 68 -0.22 -4.06 -9.40
C TRP A 68 -1.10 -3.47 -10.50
N ILE A 69 -1.41 -2.18 -10.42
CA ILE A 69 -2.13 -1.46 -11.47
C ILE A 69 -1.36 -1.54 -12.80
N GLN A 70 -0.05 -1.22 -12.78
CA GLN A 70 0.77 -1.24 -13.99
C GLN A 70 0.92 -2.66 -14.56
N ARG A 71 1.06 -3.66 -13.69
CA ARG A 71 1.16 -5.06 -14.09
C ARG A 71 -0.13 -5.58 -14.69
N GLY A 72 -1.27 -5.34 -14.04
CA GLY A 72 -2.59 -5.72 -14.56
C GLY A 72 -2.86 -5.06 -15.92
N TRP A 73 -2.44 -3.80 -16.09
CA TRP A 73 -2.51 -3.12 -17.39
C TRP A 73 -1.64 -3.76 -18.47
N ARG A 74 -0.46 -4.29 -18.13
CA ARG A 74 0.42 -4.99 -19.09
C ARG A 74 -0.07 -6.39 -19.43
N ARG A 75 -0.80 -7.04 -18.52
CA ARG A 75 -1.27 -8.43 -18.65
C ARG A 75 -2.74 -8.56 -19.05
N GLU A 76 -3.43 -7.44 -19.23
CA GLU A 76 -4.85 -7.41 -19.57
C GLU A 76 -5.72 -8.09 -18.48
N GLU A 77 -5.30 -7.94 -17.22
CA GLU A 77 -5.99 -8.45 -16.03
C GLU A 77 -6.79 -7.29 -15.38
N GLY A 78 -8.06 -7.09 -15.76
CA GLY A 78 -8.85 -5.93 -15.32
C GLY A 78 -9.19 -5.92 -13.84
N LEU A 79 -9.42 -7.09 -13.25
CA LEU A 79 -9.72 -7.25 -11.83
C LEU A 79 -8.53 -6.80 -10.95
N THR A 80 -7.30 -7.10 -11.37
CA THR A 80 -6.06 -6.72 -10.68
C THR A 80 -5.89 -5.20 -10.62
N ILE A 81 -6.25 -4.51 -11.69
CA ILE A 81 -6.27 -3.05 -11.76
C ILE A 81 -7.30 -2.49 -10.78
N LEU A 82 -8.51 -3.05 -10.77
CA LEU A 82 -9.59 -2.65 -9.87
C LEU A 82 -9.19 -2.83 -8.39
N LEU A 83 -8.63 -3.98 -8.03
CA LEU A 83 -8.13 -4.25 -6.68
C LEU A 83 -6.99 -3.32 -6.30
N GLY A 84 -6.06 -3.05 -7.23
CA GLY A 84 -4.98 -2.09 -7.02
C GLY A 84 -5.50 -0.67 -6.75
N LEU A 85 -6.51 -0.22 -7.49
CA LEU A 85 -7.14 1.09 -7.29
C LEU A 85 -7.87 1.17 -5.94
N ILE A 86 -8.63 0.14 -5.58
CA ILE A 86 -9.30 0.06 -4.28
C ILE A 86 -8.27 0.08 -3.15
N GLY A 87 -7.19 -0.69 -3.27
CA GLY A 87 -6.09 -0.72 -2.31
C GLY A 87 -5.41 0.64 -2.18
N LEU A 88 -5.19 1.35 -3.28
CA LEU A 88 -4.60 2.69 -3.27
C LEU A 88 -5.49 3.69 -2.51
N ILE A 89 -6.79 3.70 -2.79
CA ILE A 89 -7.76 4.54 -2.09
C ILE A 89 -7.78 4.21 -0.59
N ALA A 90 -7.82 2.92 -0.24
CA ALA A 90 -7.83 2.48 1.15
C ALA A 90 -6.58 2.94 1.91
N VAL A 91 -5.39 2.83 1.30
CA VAL A 91 -4.13 3.31 1.89
C VAL A 91 -4.16 4.82 2.08
N SER A 92 -4.59 5.58 1.06
CA SER A 92 -4.67 7.05 1.15
C SER A 92 -5.64 7.52 2.23
N VAL A 93 -6.82 6.90 2.32
CA VAL A 93 -7.82 7.19 3.36
C VAL A 93 -7.26 6.86 4.74
N PHE A 94 -6.57 5.74 4.89
CA PHE A 94 -5.98 5.33 6.17
C PHE A 94 -4.90 6.32 6.65
N VAL A 95 -3.99 6.72 5.77
CA VAL A 95 -2.95 7.71 6.10
C VAL A 95 -3.58 9.05 6.47
N TRP A 96 -4.58 9.50 5.70
CA TRP A 96 -5.31 10.72 6.00
C TRP A 96 -6.03 10.66 7.35
N ALA A 97 -6.72 9.56 7.64
CA ALA A 97 -7.41 9.36 8.92
C ALA A 97 -6.43 9.33 10.10
N TYR A 98 -5.24 8.76 9.89
CA TYR A 98 -4.20 8.78 10.91
C TYR A 98 -3.69 10.19 11.23
N ILE A 99 -3.39 10.97 10.19
CA ILE A 99 -2.86 12.32 10.36
C ILE A 99 -3.90 13.24 11.04
N ASN A 100 -5.18 13.10 10.71
CA ASN A 100 -6.21 14.03 11.18
C ASN A 100 -6.88 13.65 12.50
N PHE A 101 -6.90 12.38 12.89
CA PHE A 101 -7.66 11.95 14.07
C PHE A 101 -7.03 10.77 14.83
N LEU A 102 -6.68 9.67 14.14
CA LEU A 102 -6.23 8.47 14.85
C LEU A 102 -4.88 8.66 15.54
N GLY A 103 -3.99 9.50 14.99
CA GLY A 103 -2.68 9.77 15.59
C GLY A 103 -2.78 10.44 16.95
N GLU A 104 -3.79 11.28 17.20
CA GLU A 104 -4.03 11.87 18.52
C GLU A 104 -4.58 10.83 19.50
N ILE A 105 -5.55 10.01 19.07
CA ILE A 105 -6.11 8.93 19.90
C ILE A 105 -5.02 7.95 20.33
N VAL A 106 -4.22 7.47 19.37
CA VAL A 106 -3.15 6.50 19.63
C VAL A 106 -2.15 7.09 20.64
N ARG A 107 -1.73 8.34 20.45
CA ARG A 107 -0.82 9.02 21.39
C ARG A 107 -1.45 9.19 22.78
N SER A 108 -2.75 9.48 22.86
CA SER A 108 -3.47 9.58 24.13
C SER A 108 -3.54 8.25 24.87
N ILE A 109 -3.84 7.15 24.17
CA ILE A 109 -3.92 5.80 24.76
C ILE A 109 -2.56 5.37 25.30
N PHE A 110 -1.49 5.54 24.51
CA PHE A 110 -0.14 5.15 24.93
C PHE A 110 0.39 6.00 26.09
N LYS A 111 0.06 7.30 26.15
CA LYS A 111 0.39 8.13 27.32
C LYS A 111 -0.35 7.68 28.58
N GLY A 112 -1.60 7.23 28.46
CA GLY A 112 -2.39 6.71 29.58
C GLY A 112 -1.91 5.36 30.13
N TRP A 113 -1.11 4.61 29.36
CA TRP A 113 -0.48 3.36 29.80
C TRP A 113 0.90 3.53 30.44
N ALA A 114 1.53 4.69 30.25
CA ALA A 114 2.86 5.02 30.78
C ALA A 114 2.80 5.78 32.12
N ALA A 115 1.60 6.00 32.66
CA ALA A 115 1.33 6.61 33.97
C ALA A 115 0.85 5.54 34.96
#